data_AF-A0ABD0Y8A1-F1
#
_entry.id   AF-A0ABD0Y8A1-F1
#
_cell.length_a   1.000
_cell.length_b   1.000
_cell.length_c   1.000
_cell.angle_alpha   90.00
_cell.angle_beta   90.00
_cell.angle_gamma   90.00
#
_symmetry.space_group_name_H-M   'P 1'
#
loop_
_entity.id
_entity.type
_entity.pdbx_description
1 polymer ?
#
loop_
_entity_poly.entity_id
_entity_poly.type
_entity_poly.pdbx_seq_one_letter_code
_entity_poly.pdbx_strand_id
1 'polypeptide(L)'
;MQLTPVGTTVFQGVKAVDSDAGANGLVEYRVVENPGDVERQEAHPGRTPTVADGAGHFAINLPHQGHVTLVTPLDYEKVQRYLVTIVATVSTTFKLSRHT
;
A
#
# COMPACT_ATOMS: atom_id res chain seq x y z
N MET A 1 24.57 7.26 -1.62
CA MET A 1 23.96 5.97 -2.02
C MET A 1 23.13 5.42 -0.87
N GLN A 2 21.81 5.37 -1.00
CA GLN A 2 20.96 4.65 -0.03
C GLN A 2 20.81 3.20 -0.49
N LEU A 3 21.01 2.26 0.45
CA LEU A 3 21.37 0.86 0.18
C LEU A 3 20.25 -0.14 0.52
N THR A 4 18.98 0.27 0.62
CA THR A 4 17.91 -0.70 0.94
C THR A 4 17.77 -1.70 -0.21
N PRO A 5 18.07 -3.00 -0.01
CA PRO A 5 17.97 -3.97 -1.09
C PRO A 5 16.51 -4.20 -1.49
N VAL A 6 16.29 -4.49 -2.78
CA VAL A 6 15.00 -5.02 -3.24
C VAL A 6 14.68 -6.31 -2.48
N GLY A 7 13.40 -6.49 -2.15
CA GLY A 7 12.88 -7.57 -1.30
C GLY A 7 12.83 -7.21 0.19
N THR A 8 13.44 -6.10 0.61
CA THR A 8 13.38 -5.67 2.02
C THR A 8 11.95 -5.33 2.41
N THR A 9 11.49 -5.90 3.53
CA THR A 9 10.24 -5.47 4.17
C THR A 9 10.51 -4.15 4.89
N VAL A 10 9.85 -3.08 4.45
CA VAL A 10 10.04 -1.72 4.98
C VAL A 10 8.98 -1.34 6.01
N PHE A 11 7.84 -2.04 6.03
CA PHE A 11 6.77 -1.80 6.99
C PHE A 11 5.98 -3.07 7.28
N GLN A 12 5.72 -3.32 8.57
CA GLN A 12 4.92 -4.42 9.09
C GLN A 12 3.94 -3.83 10.09
N GLY A 13 2.70 -3.61 9.68
CA GLY A 13 1.71 -2.94 10.53
C GLY A 13 0.38 -2.61 9.86
N VAL A 14 0.21 -2.97 8.59
CA VAL A 14 -1.07 -2.80 7.91
C VAL A 14 -2.06 -3.78 8.53
N LYS A 15 -3.12 -3.25 9.13
CA LYS A 15 -4.21 -4.03 9.70
C LYS A 15 -5.51 -3.27 9.51
N ALA A 16 -6.41 -3.83 8.71
CA ALA A 16 -7.81 -3.47 8.66
C ALA A 16 -8.61 -4.54 9.43
N VAL A 17 -9.66 -4.09 10.11
CA VAL A 17 -10.59 -4.95 10.85
C VAL A 17 -11.98 -4.57 10.38
N ASP A 18 -12.73 -5.56 9.89
CA ASP A 18 -14.14 -5.41 9.57
C ASP A 18 -14.95 -5.87 10.79
N SER A 19 -15.65 -4.92 11.43
CA SER A 19 -16.44 -5.15 12.64
C SER A 19 -17.68 -6.00 12.38
N ASP A 20 -18.17 -6.05 11.14
CA ASP A 20 -19.40 -6.76 10.75
C ASP A 20 -19.10 -8.16 10.18
N ALA A 21 -17.85 -8.43 9.81
CA ALA A 21 -17.46 -9.66 9.12
C ALA A 21 -17.52 -10.96 9.97
N GLY A 22 -17.76 -10.86 11.28
CA GLY A 22 -17.68 -12.02 12.18
C GLY A 22 -16.35 -12.79 12.01
N ALA A 23 -16.36 -14.10 12.25
CA ALA A 23 -15.17 -14.96 12.09
C ALA A 23 -14.72 -15.16 10.61
N ASN A 24 -15.39 -14.54 9.62
CA ASN A 24 -15.25 -14.89 8.20
C ASN A 24 -14.71 -13.76 7.29
N GLY A 25 -14.18 -12.66 7.84
CA GLY A 25 -13.55 -11.62 7.03
C GLY A 25 -12.07 -11.88 6.78
N LEU A 26 -11.71 -12.61 5.73
CA LEU A 26 -10.32 -12.63 5.27
C LEU A 26 -10.03 -11.31 4.54
N VAL A 27 -9.12 -10.51 5.09
CA VAL A 27 -8.68 -9.26 4.49
C VAL A 27 -7.55 -9.52 3.50
N GLU A 28 -7.65 -8.90 2.34
CA GLU A 28 -6.63 -8.87 1.31
C GLU A 28 -6.13 -7.44 1.13
N TYR A 29 -4.80 -7.27 1.16
CA TYR A 29 -4.15 -5.99 0.94
C TYR A 29 -3.42 -5.98 -0.40
N ARG A 30 -3.45 -4.82 -1.06
CA ARG A 30 -2.62 -4.52 -2.24
C ARG A 30 -2.19 -3.05 -2.26
N VAL A 31 -1.03 -2.78 -2.83
CA VAL A 31 -0.64 -1.43 -3.22
C VAL A 31 -1.34 -1.09 -4.55
N VAL A 32 -1.85 0.13 -4.68
CA VAL A 32 -2.49 0.62 -5.91
C VAL A 32 -1.93 1.98 -6.30
N GLU A 33 -2.01 2.30 -7.59
CA GLU A 33 -1.72 3.63 -8.11
C GLU A 33 -2.76 4.64 -7.57
N ASN A 34 -2.27 5.81 -7.19
CA ASN A 34 -3.06 6.97 -6.78
C ASN A 34 -2.31 8.28 -7.14
N PRO A 35 -2.36 8.69 -8.42
CA PRO A 35 -1.61 9.86 -8.89
C PRO A 35 -2.05 11.18 -8.22
N GLY A 36 -3.29 11.24 -7.73
CA GLY A 36 -3.83 12.42 -7.04
C GLY A 36 -3.14 12.75 -5.71
N ASP A 37 -2.39 11.83 -5.13
CA ASP A 37 -1.65 12.06 -3.88
C ASP A 37 -0.44 12.98 -4.09
N VAL A 38 0.15 12.96 -5.28
CA VAL A 38 1.32 13.79 -5.63
C VAL A 38 0.90 15.23 -5.91
N GLU A 39 -0.26 15.42 -6.53
CA GLU A 39 -0.80 16.74 -6.90
C GLU A 39 -1.28 17.57 -5.70
N ARG A 40 -1.68 16.92 -4.59
CA ARG A 40 -2.20 17.57 -3.39
C ARG A 40 -1.13 18.19 -2.47
N GLN A 41 0.16 18.01 -2.76
CA GLN A 41 1.22 18.68 -2.00
C GLN A 41 1.44 20.09 -2.55
N GLU A 42 1.00 21.10 -1.79
CA GLU A 42 1.31 22.50 -2.09
C GLU A 42 2.83 22.70 -2.12
N ALA A 43 3.36 22.95 -3.32
CA ALA A 43 4.77 23.23 -3.54
C ALA A 43 5.13 24.58 -2.91
N HIS A 44 5.75 24.55 -1.73
CA HIS A 44 6.51 25.70 -1.25
C HIS A 44 7.83 25.77 -2.02
N PRO A 45 8.06 26.80 -2.86
CA PRO A 45 9.23 26.84 -3.71
C PRO A 45 10.53 26.80 -2.89
N GLY A 46 11.41 25.85 -3.21
CA GLY A 46 12.75 25.72 -2.64
C GLY A 46 12.88 24.88 -1.37
N ARG A 47 11.81 24.27 -0.84
CA ARG A 47 11.89 23.39 0.36
C ARG A 47 11.05 22.11 0.29
N THR A 48 10.26 21.90 -0.77
CA THR A 48 9.42 20.70 -0.87
C THR A 48 10.21 19.51 -1.42
N PRO A 49 10.25 18.38 -0.71
CA PRO A 49 10.88 17.17 -1.23
C PRO A 49 10.16 16.68 -2.48
N THR A 50 10.90 16.13 -3.45
CA THR A 50 10.28 15.48 -4.61
C THR A 50 9.45 14.29 -4.15
N VAL A 51 8.19 14.24 -4.58
CA VAL A 51 7.23 13.21 -4.21
C VAL A 51 6.81 12.41 -5.43
N ALA A 52 6.68 11.10 -5.28
CA ALA A 52 6.13 10.22 -6.30
C ALA A 52 5.11 9.24 -5.71
N ASP A 53 4.33 8.63 -6.59
CA ASP A 53 3.49 7.48 -6.28
C ASP A 53 4.37 6.27 -5.92
N GLY A 54 4.01 5.57 -4.85
CA GLY A 54 4.69 4.37 -4.37
C GLY A 54 4.36 3.08 -5.14
N ALA A 55 3.29 3.06 -5.94
CA ALA A 55 2.96 1.94 -6.80
C ALA A 55 4.13 1.64 -7.77
N GLY A 56 4.45 0.35 -7.94
CA GLY A 56 5.60 -0.09 -8.73
C GLY A 56 6.95 -0.01 -7.99
N HIS A 57 7.06 0.74 -6.89
CA HIS A 57 8.22 0.71 -5.99
C HIS A 57 7.98 -0.16 -4.74
N PHE A 58 6.74 -0.23 -4.29
CA PHE A 58 6.34 -1.00 -3.12
C PHE A 58 5.24 -1.99 -3.47
N ALA A 59 5.26 -3.15 -2.82
CA ALA A 59 4.25 -4.18 -2.98
C ALA A 59 3.95 -4.91 -1.66
N ILE A 60 2.76 -5.50 -1.58
CA ILE A 60 2.39 -6.49 -0.57
C ILE A 60 2.36 -7.84 -1.28
N ASN A 61 3.41 -8.65 -1.10
CA ASN A 61 3.60 -9.89 -1.85
C ASN A 61 2.67 -11.03 -1.36
N LEU A 62 2.29 -10.98 -0.08
CA LEU A 62 1.35 -11.92 0.52
C LEU A 62 0.14 -11.13 1.03
N PRO A 63 -1.02 -11.23 0.36
CA PRO A 63 -2.14 -10.31 0.55
C PRO A 63 -2.73 -10.34 1.95
N HIS A 64 -2.47 -11.37 2.76
CA HIS A 64 -3.01 -11.50 4.12
C HIS A 64 -2.02 -11.09 5.22
N GLN A 65 -0.77 -10.73 4.88
CA GLN A 65 0.23 -10.34 5.87
C GLN A 65 0.31 -8.82 6.07
N GLY A 66 -0.05 -8.03 5.05
CA GLY A 66 0.06 -6.58 5.12
C GLY A 66 1.52 -6.07 5.21
N HIS A 67 2.49 -6.90 4.81
CA HIS A 67 3.90 -6.54 4.78
C HIS A 67 4.21 -5.74 3.51
N VAL A 68 4.64 -4.50 3.68
CA VAL A 68 5.06 -3.66 2.55
C VAL A 68 6.53 -3.92 2.28
N THR A 69 6.83 -4.31 1.04
CA THR A 69 8.17 -4.66 0.57
C THR A 69 8.62 -3.72 -0.53
N LEU A 70 9.91 -3.42 -0.57
CA LEU A 70 10.54 -2.70 -1.66
C LEU A 70 10.73 -3.63 -2.85
N VAL A 71 10.17 -3.32 -4.02
CA VAL A 71 10.28 -4.15 -5.24
C VAL A 71 11.10 -3.50 -6.35
N THR A 72 11.30 -2.18 -6.29
CA THR A 72 12.15 -1.42 -7.21
C THR A 72 13.13 -0.55 -6.43
N PRO A 73 14.41 -0.45 -6.84
CA PRO A 73 15.38 0.40 -6.13
C PRO A 73 14.91 1.84 -5.95
N LEU A 74 15.31 2.45 -4.83
CA LEU A 74 15.03 3.85 -4.53
C LEU A 74 16.19 4.74 -5.01
N ASP A 75 15.85 5.91 -5.55
CA ASP A 75 16.80 6.93 -5.97
C ASP A 75 16.50 8.24 -5.25
N TYR A 76 17.18 8.46 -4.13
CA TYR A 76 16.97 9.64 -3.27
C TYR A 76 17.31 10.96 -3.98
N GLU A 77 18.19 10.94 -4.97
CA GLU A 77 18.55 12.13 -5.74
C GLU A 77 17.40 12.57 -6.65
N LYS A 78 16.53 11.63 -7.05
CA LYS A 78 15.35 11.89 -7.87
C LYS A 78 14.08 12.07 -7.03
N VAL A 79 13.80 11.14 -6.12
CA VAL A 79 12.56 11.09 -5.34
C VAL A 79 12.89 10.93 -3.87
N GLN A 80 12.45 11.89 -3.06
CA GLN A 80 12.74 11.94 -1.63
C GLN A 80 11.58 11.39 -0.79
N ARG A 81 10.37 11.31 -1.36
CA ARG A 81 9.18 10.78 -0.68
C ARG A 81 8.32 9.97 -1.66
N TYR A 82 7.89 8.81 -1.20
CA TYR A 82 6.88 8.01 -1.90
C TYR A 82 5.59 7.98 -1.07
N LEU A 83 4.45 8.15 -1.73
CA LEU A 83 3.14 7.98 -1.12
C LEU A 83 2.58 6.62 -1.54
N VAL A 84 2.41 5.72 -0.57
CA VAL A 84 1.97 4.34 -0.83
C VAL A 84 0.49 4.23 -0.47
N THR A 85 -0.37 4.12 -1.47
CA THR A 85 -1.80 3.84 -1.25
C THR A 85 -2.02 2.33 -1.14
N ILE A 86 -2.64 1.90 -0.05
CA ILE A 86 -2.95 0.49 0.22
C ILE A 86 -4.46 0.32 0.29
N VAL A 87 -5.00 -0.60 -0.51
CA VAL A 87 -6.41 -1.00 -0.47
C VAL A 87 -6.53 -2.29 0.33
N ALA A 88 -7.49 -2.31 1.25
CA ALA A 88 -7.93 -3.51 1.96
C ALA A 88 -9.30 -3.94 1.42
N THR A 89 -9.43 -5.21 1.03
CA THR A 89 -10.70 -5.80 0.57
C THR A 89 -11.09 -6.94 1.51
N VAL A 90 -12.36 -7.00 1.90
CA VAL A 90 -12.93 -8.10 2.68
C VAL A 90 -13.72 -9.01 1.75
N SER A 91 -13.36 -10.29 1.71
CA SER A 91 -14.06 -11.28 0.89
C SER A 91 -15.11 -12.01 1.74
N THR A 92 -16.31 -11.43 1.92
CA THR A 92 -17.42 -12.14 2.56
C THR A 92 -18.12 -13.07 1.55
N THR A 93 -17.95 -14.39 1.69
CA THR A 93 -18.78 -15.35 0.94
C THR A 93 -20.16 -15.44 1.59
N PHE A 94 -21.10 -14.56 1.21
CA PHE A 94 -22.52 -14.84 1.49
C PHE A 94 -22.98 -15.91 0.49
N LYS A 95 -22.91 -17.19 0.88
CA LYS A 95 -23.68 -18.24 0.19
C LYS A 95 -25.14 -17.88 0.34
N LEU A 96 -25.74 -17.35 -0.71
CA LEU A 96 -27.17 -17.13 -0.80
C LEU A 96 -27.87 -18.49 -0.77
N SER A 97 -28.23 -18.97 0.43
CA SER A 97 -29.11 -20.12 0.58
C SER A 97 -30.53 -19.63 0.28
N ARG A 98 -30.95 -19.71 -1.00
CA ARG A 98 -32.37 -19.69 -1.33
C ARG A 98 -32.97 -20.97 -0.76
N HIS A 99 -33.61 -20.87 0.40
CA HIS A 99 -34.50 -21.91 0.88
C HIS A 99 -35.74 -21.93 -0.02
N THR A 100 -36.12 -23.16 -0.40
CA THR A 100 -37.29 -23.55 -1.20
C THR A 100 -38.59 -23.17 -0.53
#